data_AF-A0A452XX46-F1
#
_entry.id   AF-A0A452XX46-F1
#
_cell.length_a   1.000
_cell.length_b   1.000
_cell.length_c   1.000
_cell.angle_alpha   90.00
_cell.angle_beta   90.00
_cell.angle_gamma   90.00
#
_symmetry.space_group_name_H-M   'P 1'
#
loop_
_entity.id
_entity.type
_entity.pdbx_description
1 polymer ?
#
loop_
_entity_poly.entity_id
_entity_poly.type
_entity_poly.pdbx_seq_one_letter_code
_entity_poly.pdbx_strand_id
1 'polypeptide(L)'
;MREMAAEELLEAVEEEKRLQHELFRTLLPKDEADERDCILEVRAGTGGEEASLFAMDIFKMYEKYSQNNGWKFDTIDIMESAVKGYKEASGTISGSGVYGKLKFESGIHRVQRVPVTEKSGRVHTSAVSVAVLPQADEVDVQLRNEDLRIDTYRSGGSGGQSVNTTDSAVRITHLPTGTVVAIQDERSQHQVGKHTH
;
A
#
# COMPACT_ATOMS: atom_id res chain seq x y z
N MET A 1 4.38 49.18 27.67
CA MET A 1 3.46 49.16 26.50
C MET A 1 3.99 48.27 25.38
N ARG A 2 5.24 48.44 24.92
CA ARG A 2 5.82 47.60 23.85
C ARG A 2 6.09 46.14 24.27
N GLU A 3 6.52 45.90 25.52
CA GLU A 3 6.68 44.55 26.09
C GLU A 3 5.33 43.85 26.30
N MET A 4 4.35 44.55 26.89
CA MET A 4 2.98 44.01 27.05
C MET A 4 2.36 43.61 25.71
N ALA A 5 2.53 44.44 24.67
CA ALA A 5 2.05 44.11 23.33
C ALA A 5 2.79 42.91 22.69
N ALA A 6 4.05 42.66 23.08
CA ALA A 6 4.81 41.51 22.60
C ALA A 6 4.39 40.21 23.30
N GLU A 7 4.07 40.27 24.59
CA GLU A 7 3.48 39.16 25.35
C GLU A 7 2.08 38.81 24.82
N GLU A 8 1.20 39.80 24.66
CA GLU A 8 -0.14 39.60 24.08
C GLU A 8 -0.09 39.01 22.66
N LEU A 9 0.89 39.43 21.85
CA LEU A 9 1.08 38.86 20.51
C LEU A 9 1.52 37.39 20.57
N LEU A 10 2.38 37.03 21.52
CA LEU A 10 2.83 35.65 21.72
C LEU A 10 1.68 34.74 22.14
N GLU A 11 0.86 35.20 23.08
CA GLU A 11 -0.36 34.51 23.51
C GLU A 11 -1.37 34.37 22.38
N ALA A 12 -1.61 35.45 21.62
CA ALA A 12 -2.53 35.44 20.48
C ALA A 12 -2.09 34.48 19.38
N VAL A 13 -0.78 34.38 19.10
CA VAL A 13 -0.23 33.45 18.09
C VAL A 13 -0.37 32.00 18.54
N GLU A 14 -0.15 31.69 19.81
CA GLU A 14 -0.38 30.33 20.33
C GLU A 14 -1.87 29.97 20.33
N GLU A 15 -2.73 30.92 20.70
CA GLU A 15 -4.18 30.71 20.68
C GLU A 15 -4.73 30.57 19.26
N GLU A 16 -4.19 31.34 18.30
CA GLU A 16 -4.51 31.18 16.87
C GLU A 16 -4.17 29.77 16.39
N LYS A 17 -2.97 29.25 16.69
CA LYS A 17 -2.57 27.88 16.33
C LYS A 17 -3.49 26.85 16.97
N ARG A 18 -3.88 27.05 18.23
CA ARG A 18 -4.81 26.16 18.95
C ARG A 18 -6.18 26.12 18.27
N LEU A 19 -6.74 27.29 17.98
CA LEU A 19 -8.05 27.43 17.32
C LEU A 19 -8.03 26.89 15.89
N GLN A 20 -6.93 27.10 15.14
CA GLN A 20 -6.76 26.51 13.82
C GLN A 20 -6.76 24.98 13.87
N HIS A 21 -6.01 24.37 14.80
CA HIS A 21 -6.03 22.92 15.00
C HIS A 21 -7.43 22.39 15.35
N GLU A 22 -8.15 23.09 16.23
CA GLU A 22 -9.50 22.72 16.63
C GLU A 22 -10.48 22.82 15.45
N LEU A 23 -10.40 23.89 14.66
CA LEU A 23 -11.19 24.08 13.45
C LEU A 23 -10.94 22.96 12.43
N PHE A 24 -9.68 22.66 12.11
CA PHE A 24 -9.33 21.60 11.15
C PHE A 24 -9.81 20.22 11.62
N ARG A 25 -9.70 19.93 12.93
CA ARG A 25 -10.20 18.70 13.53
C ARG A 25 -11.72 18.57 13.45
N THR A 26 -12.45 19.69 13.49
CA THR A 26 -13.92 19.70 13.45
C THR A 26 -14.46 19.61 12.03
N LEU A 27 -13.73 20.15 11.05
CA LEU A 27 -14.12 20.14 9.64
C LEU A 27 -13.87 18.80 8.94
N LEU A 28 -12.93 18.00 9.45
CA LEU A 28 -12.61 16.68 8.88
C LEU A 28 -13.27 15.58 9.74
N PRO A 29 -14.26 14.84 9.20
CA PRO A 29 -14.69 13.61 9.85
C PRO A 29 -13.47 12.69 10.00
N LYS A 30 -13.26 12.15 11.20
CA LYS A 30 -12.20 11.18 11.42
C LYS A 30 -12.45 9.96 10.53
N ASP A 31 -11.53 9.69 9.63
CA ASP A 31 -11.54 8.47 8.84
C ASP A 31 -10.91 7.35 9.68
N GLU A 32 -11.53 6.17 9.74
CA GLU A 32 -10.99 5.00 10.43
C GLU A 32 -9.61 4.60 9.88
N ALA A 33 -9.30 4.97 8.64
CA ALA A 33 -8.00 4.75 8.03
C ALA A 33 -6.90 5.67 8.58
N ASP A 34 -7.23 6.80 9.23
CA ASP A 34 -6.22 7.80 9.65
C ASP A 34 -5.22 7.26 10.67
N GLU A 35 -5.61 6.25 11.46
CA GLU A 35 -4.76 5.63 12.48
C GLU A 35 -3.89 4.49 11.93
N ARG A 36 -4.09 4.09 10.67
CA ARG A 36 -3.41 2.94 10.05
C ARG A 36 -1.99 3.28 9.59
N ASP A 37 -1.21 2.22 9.45
CA ASP A 37 0.03 2.21 8.69
C ASP A 37 -0.25 2.54 7.22
N CYS A 38 0.77 2.93 6.46
CA CYS A 38 0.60 3.23 5.04
C CYS A 38 1.65 2.56 4.14
N ILE A 39 1.26 2.35 2.90
CA ILE A 39 2.15 2.01 1.79
C ILE A 39 2.45 3.30 1.03
N LEU A 40 3.73 3.61 0.87
CA LEU A 40 4.24 4.69 0.04
C LEU A 40 4.74 4.11 -1.28
N GLU A 41 4.21 4.61 -2.40
CA GLU A 41 4.76 4.35 -3.74
C GLU A 41 5.22 5.66 -4.39
N VAL A 42 6.43 5.66 -4.93
CA VAL A 42 7.00 6.78 -5.68
C VAL A 42 7.38 6.31 -7.08
N ARG A 43 6.81 6.94 -8.10
CA ARG A 43 7.03 6.59 -9.52
C ARG A 43 7.57 7.77 -10.30
N ALA A 44 8.60 7.54 -11.10
CA ALA A 44 9.14 8.53 -12.02
C ALA A 44 8.11 8.91 -13.09
N GLY A 45 7.85 10.20 -13.26
CA GLY A 45 6.94 10.73 -14.27
C GLY A 45 7.69 11.34 -15.46
N THR A 46 7.23 12.51 -15.90
CA THR A 46 7.87 13.26 -17.00
C THR A 46 9.23 13.81 -16.56
N GLY A 47 10.25 13.69 -17.43
CA GLY A 47 11.62 14.17 -17.15
C GLY A 47 12.71 13.10 -17.34
N GLY A 48 12.34 11.87 -17.73
CA GLY A 48 13.29 10.82 -18.07
C GLY A 48 14.21 10.46 -16.91
N GLU A 49 15.53 10.45 -17.15
CA GLU A 49 16.55 10.15 -16.14
C GLU A 49 16.48 11.09 -14.93
N GLU A 50 16.19 12.39 -15.14
CA GLU A 50 16.05 13.35 -14.04
C GLU A 50 14.86 13.03 -13.15
N ALA A 51 13.74 12.58 -13.73
CA ALA A 51 12.57 12.16 -12.96
C ALA A 51 12.90 10.96 -12.06
N SER A 52 13.76 10.04 -12.53
CA SER A 52 14.19 8.90 -11.71
C SER A 52 15.12 9.28 -10.56
N LEU A 53 16.00 10.28 -10.76
CA LEU A 53 16.82 10.83 -9.68
C LEU A 53 15.95 11.55 -8.65
N PHE A 54 14.97 12.33 -9.12
CA PHE A 54 14.03 13.02 -8.24
C PHE A 54 13.13 12.04 -7.48
N ALA A 55 12.68 10.95 -8.09
CA ALA A 55 11.92 9.90 -7.41
C ALA A 55 12.73 9.26 -6.27
N MET A 56 14.03 9.02 -6.49
CA MET A 56 14.94 8.56 -5.43
C MET A 56 15.07 9.59 -4.30
N ASP A 57 15.22 10.87 -4.64
CA ASP A 57 15.32 11.95 -3.64
C ASP A 57 14.05 12.00 -2.76
N ILE A 58 12.87 11.90 -3.37
CA ILE A 58 11.58 11.89 -2.66
C ILE A 58 11.43 10.65 -1.78
N PHE A 59 11.78 9.47 -2.30
CA PHE A 59 11.69 8.24 -1.51
C PHE A 59 12.59 8.29 -0.27
N LYS A 60 13.85 8.72 -0.43
CA LYS A 60 14.80 8.91 0.68
C LYS A 60 14.39 10.02 1.64
N MET A 61 13.72 11.06 1.14
CA MET A 61 13.15 12.11 1.97
C MET A 61 12.10 11.52 2.93
N TYR A 62 11.19 10.67 2.45
CA TYR A 62 10.19 10.02 3.29
C TYR A 62 10.78 8.99 4.25
N GLU A 63 11.81 8.24 3.83
CA GLU A 63 12.56 7.36 4.73
C GLU A 63 13.12 8.14 5.91
N LYS A 64 13.79 9.28 5.66
CA LYS A 64 14.35 10.14 6.71
C LYS A 64 13.26 10.85 7.52
N TYR A 65 12.18 11.29 6.89
CA TYR A 65 11.04 11.90 7.59
C TYR A 65 10.40 10.90 8.56
N SER A 66 10.27 9.64 8.16
CA SER A 66 9.73 8.57 9.00
C SER A 66 10.61 8.35 10.23
N GLN A 67 11.93 8.24 10.04
CA GLN A 67 12.89 8.13 11.15
C GLN A 67 12.80 9.30 12.14
N ASN A 68 12.68 10.54 11.63
CA ASN A 68 12.55 11.73 12.46
C ASN A 68 11.23 11.78 13.26
N ASN A 69 10.17 11.16 12.75
CA ASN A 69 8.89 11.04 13.45
C ASN A 69 8.81 9.80 14.35
N GLY A 70 9.88 8.99 14.45
CA GLY A 70 9.89 7.75 15.22
C GLY A 70 9.09 6.61 14.58
N TRP A 71 8.82 6.69 13.28
CA TRP A 71 8.15 5.64 12.51
C TRP A 71 9.14 4.65 11.91
N LYS A 72 8.68 3.42 11.74
CA LYS A 72 9.44 2.38 11.05
C LYS A 72 9.19 2.49 9.55
N PHE A 73 10.26 2.51 8.76
CA PHE A 73 10.20 2.49 7.30
C PHE A 73 10.83 1.20 6.81
N ASP A 74 10.06 0.36 6.11
CA ASP A 74 10.55 -0.88 5.50
C ASP A 74 10.37 -0.80 3.98
N THR A 75 11.48 -0.87 3.25
CA THR A 75 11.46 -0.90 1.78
C THR A 75 10.91 -2.23 1.28
N ILE A 76 9.93 -2.19 0.38
CA ILE A 76 9.34 -3.38 -0.26
C ILE A 76 10.08 -3.69 -1.56
N ASP A 77 10.10 -2.75 -2.49
CA ASP A 77 10.71 -2.93 -3.81
C ASP A 77 11.29 -1.64 -4.35
N ILE A 78 12.39 -1.75 -5.10
CA ILE A 78 13.05 -0.63 -5.78
C ILE A 78 13.44 -1.07 -7.19
N MET A 79 12.81 -0.43 -8.18
CA MET A 79 13.19 -0.56 -9.58
C MET A 79 14.16 0.54 -9.97
N GLU A 80 15.44 0.21 -10.06
CA GLU A 80 16.48 1.16 -10.46
C GLU A 80 16.41 1.52 -11.97
N SER A 81 16.86 2.73 -12.27
CA SER A 81 17.10 3.25 -13.61
C SER A 81 18.57 3.11 -14.02
N ALA A 82 18.87 3.36 -15.30
CA ALA A 82 20.25 3.31 -15.81
C ALA A 82 21.20 4.32 -15.13
N VAL A 83 20.68 5.41 -14.56
CA VAL A 83 21.46 6.46 -13.89
C VAL A 83 21.46 6.34 -12.36
N LYS A 84 21.14 5.17 -11.81
CA LYS A 84 21.03 4.93 -10.35
C LYS A 84 19.95 5.76 -9.64
N GLY A 85 18.97 6.30 -10.37
CA GLY A 85 17.71 6.80 -9.82
C GLY A 85 16.66 5.69 -9.73
N TYR A 86 15.48 5.97 -9.18
CA TYR A 86 14.37 5.02 -9.07
C TYR A 86 13.31 5.28 -10.14
N LYS A 87 12.98 4.27 -10.93
CA LYS A 87 11.78 4.30 -11.80
C LYS A 87 10.52 4.12 -10.98
N GLU A 88 10.57 3.20 -10.02
CA GLU A 88 9.51 2.87 -9.08
C GLU A 88 10.19 2.47 -7.77
N ALA A 89 9.64 2.93 -6.65
CA ALA A 89 10.07 2.51 -5.31
C ALA A 89 8.84 2.44 -4.41
N SER A 90 8.75 1.38 -3.61
CA SER A 90 7.66 1.16 -2.67
C SER A 90 8.19 0.78 -1.29
N GLY A 91 7.46 1.19 -0.25
CA GLY A 91 7.81 0.87 1.13
C GLY A 91 6.60 1.00 2.05
N THR A 92 6.62 0.26 3.16
CA THR A 92 5.66 0.39 4.25
C THR A 92 6.19 1.34 5.31
N ILE A 93 5.30 2.18 5.83
CA ILE A 93 5.58 3.08 6.95
C ILE A 93 4.65 2.71 8.09
N SER A 94 5.22 2.22 9.18
CA SER A 94 4.48 1.75 10.35
C SER A 94 4.65 2.68 11.55
N GLY A 95 3.54 3.00 12.19
CA GLY A 95 3.51 3.90 13.34
C GLY A 95 2.15 4.51 13.61
N SER A 96 2.01 5.16 14.77
CA SER A 96 0.74 5.78 15.16
C SER A 96 0.36 6.94 14.24
N GLY A 97 -0.79 6.81 13.57
CA GLY A 97 -1.39 7.88 12.76
C GLY A 97 -0.58 8.24 11.52
N VAL A 98 0.16 7.29 10.94
CA VAL A 98 1.01 7.52 9.78
C VAL A 98 0.17 7.94 8.57
N TYR A 99 -0.85 7.14 8.21
CA TYR A 99 -1.67 7.42 7.04
C TYR A 99 -2.38 8.78 7.16
N GLY A 100 -2.98 9.09 8.33
CA GLY A 100 -3.66 10.35 8.56
C GLY A 100 -2.79 11.59 8.34
N LYS A 101 -1.48 11.49 8.59
CA LYS A 101 -0.51 12.57 8.33
C LYS A 101 -0.04 12.61 6.88
N LEU A 102 0.16 11.45 6.24
CA LEU A 102 0.74 11.37 4.90
C LEU A 102 -0.30 11.35 3.76
N LYS A 103 -1.60 11.20 4.05
CA LYS A 103 -2.66 11.10 3.03
C LYS A 103 -2.69 12.27 2.04
N PHE A 104 -2.28 13.46 2.49
CA PHE A 104 -2.25 14.68 1.67
C PHE A 104 -1.03 14.78 0.75
N GLU A 105 -0.03 13.90 0.92
CA GLU A 105 1.17 13.86 0.08
C GLU A 105 0.94 13.12 -1.24
N SER A 106 -0.20 12.45 -1.39
CA SER A 106 -0.58 11.77 -2.63
C SER A 106 -0.80 12.78 -3.75
N GLY A 107 -0.13 12.57 -4.88
CA GLY A 107 -0.27 13.42 -6.06
C GLY A 107 1.01 13.55 -6.87
N ILE A 108 1.03 14.56 -7.74
CA ILE A 108 2.17 14.86 -8.61
C ILE A 108 3.06 15.90 -7.95
N HIS A 109 4.33 15.57 -7.78
CA HIS A 109 5.36 16.45 -7.25
C HIS A 109 6.24 16.95 -8.39
N ARG A 110 6.50 18.25 -8.45
CA ARG A 110 7.24 18.91 -9.54
C ARG A 110 8.57 19.46 -9.04
N VAL A 111 9.63 19.26 -9.82
CA VAL A 111 10.95 19.86 -9.58
C VAL A 111 11.40 20.68 -10.80
N GLN A 112 12.06 21.80 -10.53
CA GLN A 112 12.71 22.63 -11.54
C GLN A 112 14.16 22.89 -11.12
N ARG A 113 15.12 22.25 -11.81
CA ARG A 113 16.55 22.40 -11.55
C ARG A 113 17.35 22.13 -12.82
N VAL A 114 18.66 22.42 -12.80
CA VAL A 114 19.59 21.95 -13.83
C VAL A 114 19.87 20.46 -13.55
N PRO A 115 19.47 19.53 -14.42
CA PRO A 115 19.69 18.10 -14.20
C PRO A 115 21.18 17.77 -14.13
N VAL A 116 21.51 16.72 -13.37
CA VAL A 116 22.88 16.20 -13.32
C VAL A 116 23.33 15.67 -14.68
N THR A 117 22.37 15.24 -15.51
CA THR A 117 22.59 14.72 -16.86
C THR A 117 22.71 15.81 -17.94
N GLU A 118 22.49 17.09 -17.59
CA GLU A 118 22.47 18.22 -18.52
C GLU A 118 23.83 18.92 -18.64
N LYS A 119 24.32 19.12 -19.88
CA LYS A 119 25.64 19.72 -20.15
C LYS A 119 25.60 21.23 -20.37
N SER A 120 24.46 21.78 -20.82
CA SER A 120 24.31 23.19 -21.18
C SER A 120 23.93 24.09 -20.01
N GLY A 121 23.71 23.55 -18.81
CA GLY A 121 23.26 24.32 -17.65
C GLY A 121 21.81 24.82 -17.73
N ARG A 122 20.97 24.19 -18.57
CA ARG A 122 19.57 24.58 -18.75
C ARG A 122 18.71 24.01 -17.63
N VAL A 123 17.74 24.81 -17.16
CA VAL A 123 16.75 24.36 -16.17
C VAL A 123 15.71 23.50 -16.87
N HIS A 124 15.51 22.28 -16.38
CA HIS A 124 14.45 21.39 -16.84
C HIS A 124 13.35 21.29 -15.77
N THR A 125 12.14 20.96 -16.22
CA THR A 125 11.02 20.65 -15.33
C THR A 125 10.76 19.15 -15.40
N SER A 126 10.78 18.50 -14.24
CA SER A 126 10.49 17.06 -14.09
C SER A 126 9.38 16.86 -13.06
N ALA A 127 8.73 15.71 -13.08
CA ALA A 127 7.66 15.36 -12.17
C ALA A 127 7.73 13.88 -11.74
N VAL A 128 7.22 13.60 -10.54
CA VAL A 128 7.06 12.25 -10.00
C VAL A 128 5.65 12.10 -9.42
N SER A 129 5.14 10.87 -9.42
CA SER A 129 3.88 10.54 -8.74
C SER A 129 4.20 9.93 -7.38
N VAL A 130 3.51 10.40 -6.34
CA VAL A 130 3.51 9.80 -5.01
C VAL A 130 2.11 9.28 -4.73
N ALA A 131 2.01 8.02 -4.32
CA ALA A 131 0.76 7.45 -3.82
C ALA A 131 0.97 6.99 -2.37
N VAL A 132 0.05 7.40 -1.50
CA VAL A 132 -0.01 6.98 -0.11
C VAL A 132 -1.33 6.24 0.10
N LEU A 133 -1.23 4.96 0.41
CA LEU A 133 -2.38 4.07 0.57
C LEU A 133 -2.44 3.58 2.02
N PRO A 134 -3.62 3.51 2.65
CA PRO A 134 -3.72 2.90 3.97
C PRO A 134 -3.45 1.40 3.82
N GLN A 135 -2.66 0.83 4.72
CA GLN A 135 -2.47 -0.61 4.75
C GLN A 135 -3.81 -1.26 5.14
N ALA A 136 -4.24 -2.23 4.35
CA ALA A 136 -5.42 -3.03 4.69
C ALA A 136 -5.05 -3.98 5.84
N ASP A 137 -5.97 -4.14 6.79
CA ASP A 137 -5.86 -5.24 7.74
C ASP A 137 -5.95 -6.56 6.96
N GLU A 138 -5.05 -7.50 7.23
CA GLU A 138 -5.24 -8.86 6.77
C GLU A 138 -6.54 -9.38 7.40
N VAL A 139 -7.57 -9.52 6.57
CA VAL A 139 -8.80 -10.15 7.02
C VAL A 139 -8.50 -11.63 7.16
N ASP A 140 -8.41 -12.11 8.38
CA ASP A 140 -8.28 -13.54 8.67
C ASP A 140 -9.60 -14.23 8.28
N VAL A 141 -9.68 -14.66 7.02
CA VAL A 141 -10.88 -15.32 6.47
C VAL A 141 -10.91 -16.75 7.00
N GLN A 142 -11.58 -16.94 8.13
CA GLN A 142 -11.83 -18.27 8.67
C GLN A 142 -12.88 -19.00 7.82
N LEU A 143 -12.43 -19.98 7.03
CA LEU A 143 -13.31 -20.94 6.36
C LEU A 143 -13.94 -21.88 7.38
N ARG A 144 -15.23 -21.68 7.68
CA ARG A 144 -15.98 -22.61 8.54
C ARG A 144 -16.46 -23.79 7.71
N ASN A 145 -16.28 -25.00 8.24
CA ASN A 145 -16.74 -26.22 7.56
C ASN A 145 -18.26 -26.21 7.34
N GLU A 146 -19.02 -25.52 8.18
CA GLU A 146 -20.49 -25.37 8.06
C GLU A 146 -20.90 -24.59 6.79
N ASP A 147 -20.02 -23.72 6.29
CA ASP A 147 -20.24 -22.92 5.08
C ASP A 147 -19.80 -23.64 3.80
N LEU A 148 -19.26 -24.86 3.92
CA LEU A 148 -18.77 -25.65 2.80
C LEU A 148 -19.68 -26.84 2.52
N ARG A 149 -20.22 -26.90 1.30
CA ARG A 149 -20.83 -28.12 0.77
C ARG A 149 -19.81 -28.89 -0.05
N ILE A 150 -19.51 -30.11 0.39
CA ILE A 150 -18.59 -31.02 -0.28
C ILE A 150 -19.41 -32.08 -1.01
N ASP A 151 -19.40 -32.02 -2.34
CA ASP A 151 -20.05 -32.96 -3.24
C ASP A 151 -18.98 -33.90 -3.84
N THR A 152 -19.06 -35.21 -3.57
CA THR A 152 -18.20 -36.22 -4.22
C THR A 152 -18.94 -36.85 -5.40
N TYR A 153 -18.25 -37.01 -6.53
CA TYR A 153 -18.84 -37.56 -7.75
C TYR A 153 -17.80 -38.29 -8.60
N ARG A 154 -18.25 -38.95 -9.66
CA ARG A 154 -17.38 -39.73 -10.56
C ARG A 154 -16.69 -38.81 -11.56
N SER A 155 -15.37 -38.96 -11.72
CA SER A 155 -14.60 -38.20 -12.71
C SER A 155 -15.03 -38.56 -14.14
N GLY A 156 -15.31 -37.57 -14.98
CA GLY A 156 -15.62 -37.77 -16.39
C GLY A 156 -14.37 -37.64 -17.25
N GLY A 157 -13.83 -38.76 -17.75
CA GLY A 157 -12.65 -38.78 -18.60
C GLY A 157 -12.41 -40.12 -19.28
N SER A 158 -11.63 -40.13 -20.36
CA SER A 158 -11.27 -41.34 -21.12
C SER A 158 -10.23 -42.17 -20.38
N GLY A 159 -10.66 -42.90 -19.36
CA GLY A 159 -9.83 -43.86 -18.62
C GLY A 159 -10.53 -45.22 -18.53
N GLY A 160 -9.73 -46.30 -18.54
CA GLY A 160 -10.22 -47.68 -18.57
C GLY A 160 -11.11 -48.07 -17.38
N GLN A 161 -11.48 -49.35 -17.30
CA GLN A 161 -12.51 -49.90 -16.38
C GLN A 161 -12.44 -49.43 -14.90
N SER A 162 -11.28 -48.98 -14.41
CA SER A 162 -11.06 -48.43 -13.06
C SER A 162 -11.66 -47.02 -12.82
N VAL A 163 -11.80 -46.20 -13.87
CA VAL A 163 -12.33 -44.82 -13.78
C VAL A 163 -13.86 -44.80 -13.61
N ASN A 164 -14.54 -45.87 -14.03
CA ASN A 164 -16.00 -45.98 -13.95
C ASN A 164 -16.54 -46.44 -12.59
N THR A 165 -15.67 -46.88 -11.68
CA THR A 165 -16.07 -47.52 -10.40
C THR A 165 -15.68 -46.75 -9.14
N THR A 166 -14.85 -45.71 -9.23
CA THR A 166 -14.30 -45.01 -8.06
C THR A 166 -14.76 -43.55 -8.03
N ASP A 167 -15.33 -43.08 -6.91
CA ASP A 167 -15.69 -41.67 -6.71
C ASP A 167 -14.41 -40.84 -6.49
N SER A 168 -13.80 -40.41 -7.59
CA SER A 168 -12.48 -39.77 -7.64
C SER A 168 -12.52 -38.24 -7.74
N ALA A 169 -13.70 -37.62 -7.94
CA ALA A 169 -13.84 -36.18 -8.07
C ALA A 169 -14.48 -35.55 -6.83
N VAL A 170 -13.94 -34.42 -6.39
CA VAL A 170 -14.48 -33.63 -5.27
C VAL A 170 -14.83 -32.24 -5.78
N ARG A 171 -16.02 -31.75 -5.43
CA ARG A 171 -16.46 -30.38 -5.64
C ARG A 171 -16.78 -29.77 -4.30
N ILE A 172 -16.17 -28.62 -4.01
CA ILE A 172 -16.40 -27.84 -2.81
C ILE A 172 -17.13 -26.56 -3.22
N THR A 173 -18.25 -26.28 -2.57
CA THR A 173 -19.04 -25.05 -2.77
C THR A 173 -19.06 -24.27 -1.46
N HIS A 174 -18.59 -23.03 -1.49
CA HIS A 174 -18.78 -22.10 -0.37
C HIS A 174 -20.19 -21.50 -0.48
N LEU A 175 -21.06 -21.87 0.46
CA LEU A 175 -22.48 -21.52 0.43
C LEU A 175 -22.74 -20.01 0.46
N PRO A 176 -22.04 -19.20 1.28
CA PRO A 176 -22.28 -17.76 1.35
C PRO A 176 -21.91 -17.01 0.07
N THR A 177 -20.81 -17.41 -0.60
CA THR A 177 -20.33 -16.70 -1.81
C THR A 177 -20.76 -17.36 -3.11
N GLY A 178 -21.25 -18.60 -3.07
CA GLY A 178 -21.55 -19.40 -4.24
C GLY A 178 -20.31 -19.84 -5.03
N THR A 179 -19.10 -19.65 -4.48
CA THR A 179 -17.85 -20.04 -5.15
C THR A 179 -17.75 -21.56 -5.20
N VAL A 180 -17.54 -22.12 -6.39
CA VAL A 180 -17.42 -23.57 -6.61
C VAL A 180 -16.02 -23.89 -7.12
N VAL A 181 -15.33 -24.78 -6.43
CA VAL A 181 -14.03 -25.34 -6.85
C VAL A 181 -14.21 -26.85 -7.04
N ALA A 182 -13.75 -27.38 -8.16
CA ALA A 182 -13.78 -28.82 -8.44
C ALA A 182 -12.39 -29.32 -8.80
N ILE A 183 -11.96 -30.40 -8.16
CA ILE A 183 -10.70 -31.08 -8.45
C ILE A 183 -11.00 -32.48 -9.00
N GLN A 184 -10.37 -32.78 -10.13
CA GLN A 184 -10.44 -34.06 -10.84
C GLN A 184 -9.02 -34.46 -11.26
N ASP A 185 -8.11 -34.66 -10.30
CA ASP A 185 -6.74 -35.06 -10.64
C ASP A 185 -6.15 -36.10 -9.67
N GLU A 186 -5.18 -36.85 -10.18
CA GLU A 186 -4.99 -38.30 -10.03
C GLU A 186 -4.79 -38.91 -8.61
N ARG A 187 -5.39 -40.11 -8.44
CA ARG A 187 -4.98 -41.22 -7.54
C ARG A 187 -4.51 -40.85 -6.12
N SER A 188 -5.33 -40.16 -5.32
CA SER A 188 -5.73 -40.66 -3.99
C SER A 188 -6.66 -39.68 -3.27
N GLN A 189 -7.77 -40.21 -2.74
CA GLN A 189 -8.72 -39.46 -1.91
C GLN A 189 -8.08 -38.91 -0.61
N HIS A 190 -6.97 -39.49 -0.14
CA HIS A 190 -6.35 -39.13 1.14
C HIS A 190 -5.40 -37.91 1.09
N GLN A 191 -5.08 -37.39 -0.10
CA GLN A 191 -4.13 -36.28 -0.24
C GLN A 191 -4.82 -34.90 -0.23
N VAL A 192 -6.14 -34.84 -0.45
CA VAL A 192 -6.90 -33.59 -0.58
C VAL A 192 -7.17 -32.90 0.78
N GLY A 193 -7.22 -33.67 1.88
CA GLY A 193 -7.46 -33.11 3.22
C GLY A 193 -6.27 -32.43 3.89
N LYS A 194 -5.11 -32.31 3.23
CA LYS A 194 -3.86 -31.77 3.82
C LYS A 194 -3.48 -30.35 3.37
N HIS A 195 -4.28 -29.70 2.52
CA HIS A 195 -3.98 -28.34 2.02
C HIS A 195 -4.71 -27.20 2.75
N THR A 196 -5.36 -27.50 3.87
CA THR A 196 -5.93 -26.50 4.78
C THR A 196 -5.24 -26.62 6.14
N HIS A 197 -4.09 -25.97 6.28
CA HIS A 197 -3.53 -25.38 7.51
C HIS A 197 -2.78 -24.12 7.09
#